data_AF-R7M907-F1
#
_entry.id   AF-R7M907-F1
#
_cell.length_a   1.000
_cell.length_b   1.000
_cell.length_c   1.000
_cell.angle_alpha   90.00
_cell.angle_beta   90.00
_cell.angle_gamma   90.00
#
_symmetry.space_group_name_H-M   'P 1'
#
loop_
_entity.id
_entity.type
_entity.pdbx_description
1 polymer ?
#
loop_
_entity_poly.entity_id
_entity_poly.type
_entity_poly.pdbx_seq_one_letter_code
_entity_poly.pdbx_strand_id
1 'polypeptide(L)'
;MQEVNSNLIMLYFKLGKIVSENKQYGNNFTKQVSTELKLTFPNMKGLSERNIRSMRLFYEENVEDEKWQQLVAKLPWGHNLLLIEKIKDKGIRKINFYHI
;
A
#
# COMPACT_ATOMS: atom_id res chain seq x y z
N MET A 1 13.67 -3.33 16.97
CA MET A 1 13.39 -3.30 15.52
C MET A 1 12.03 -3.95 15.31
N GLN A 2 11.08 -3.30 14.65
CA GLN A 2 9.87 -3.99 14.18
C GLN A 2 10.28 -4.88 13.01
N GLU A 3 9.99 -6.18 13.12
CA GLU A 3 10.21 -7.12 12.03
C GLU A 3 9.30 -6.77 10.85
N VAL A 4 9.86 -6.69 9.65
CA VAL A 4 9.08 -6.39 8.46
C VAL A 4 8.42 -7.65 7.96
N ASN A 5 7.09 -7.65 7.93
CA ASN A 5 6.33 -8.73 7.34
C ASN A 5 6.16 -8.48 5.84
N SER A 6 7.12 -8.93 5.03
CA SER A 6 7.06 -8.77 3.57
C SER A 6 5.82 -9.42 2.94
N ASN A 7 5.27 -10.46 3.56
CA ASN A 7 3.99 -11.05 3.11
C ASN A 7 2.83 -10.08 3.30
N LEU A 8 2.81 -9.33 4.41
CA LEU A 8 1.81 -8.28 4.64
C LEU A 8 1.95 -7.14 3.62
N ILE A 9 3.18 -6.71 3.33
CA ILE A 9 3.40 -5.65 2.32
C ILE A 9 2.97 -6.12 0.92
N MET A 10 3.28 -7.38 0.57
CA MET A 10 2.84 -7.98 -0.69
C MET A 10 1.31 -8.08 -0.77
N LEU A 11 0.64 -8.46 0.33
CA LEU A 11 -0.82 -8.46 0.41
C LEU A 11 -1.39 -7.05 0.17
N TYR A 12 -0.82 -6.03 0.81
CA TYR A 12 -1.25 -4.65 0.63
C TYR A 12 -1.03 -4.15 -0.79
N PHE A 13 0.08 -4.52 -1.43
CA PHE A 13 0.29 -4.21 -2.85
C PHE A 13 -0.80 -4.84 -3.75
N LYS A 14 -1.14 -6.12 -3.52
CA LYS A 14 -2.21 -6.81 -4.27
C LYS A 14 -3.59 -6.19 -4.05
N LEU A 15 -3.92 -5.83 -2.80
CA LEU A 15 -5.17 -5.11 -2.50
C LEU A 15 -5.19 -3.74 -3.19
N GLY A 16 -4.06 -3.04 -3.22
CA GLY A 16 -3.89 -1.79 -3.94
C GLY A 16 -4.16 -1.92 -5.44
N LYS A 17 -3.65 -3.00 -6.06
CA LYS A 17 -3.93 -3.33 -7.46
C LYS A 17 -5.42 -3.48 -7.72
N ILE A 18 -6.11 -4.31 -6.93
CA ILE A 18 -7.55 -4.55 -7.06
C ILE A 18 -8.32 -3.23 -7.04
N VAL A 19 -7.98 -2.34 -6.11
CA VAL A 19 -8.67 -1.05 -5.98
C VAL A 19 -8.32 -0.07 -7.10
N SER A 20 -7.08 -0.10 -7.60
CA SER A 20 -6.67 0.73 -8.75
C SER A 20 -7.36 0.31 -10.05
N GLU A 21 -7.45 -0.99 -10.32
CA GLU A 21 -8.11 -1.56 -11.52
C GLU A 21 -9.63 -1.35 -11.52
N ASN A 22 -10.21 -1.06 -10.35
CA ASN A 22 -11.63 -0.84 -10.15
C ASN A 22 -11.98 0.64 -9.86
N LYS A 23 -11.07 1.57 -10.17
CA LYS A 23 -11.23 3.00 -9.89
C LYS A 23 -12.50 3.63 -10.47
N GLN A 24 -13.03 3.07 -11.56
CA GLN A 24 -14.27 3.50 -12.22
C GLN A 24 -15.50 3.46 -11.30
N TYR A 25 -15.48 2.62 -10.26
CA TYR A 25 -16.57 2.50 -9.28
C TYR A 25 -16.43 3.49 -8.10
N GLY A 26 -15.39 4.32 -8.11
CA GLY A 26 -15.20 5.43 -7.17
C GLY A 26 -15.10 5.04 -5.70
N ASN A 27 -15.49 5.97 -4.82
CA ASN A 27 -15.34 5.82 -3.36
C ASN A 27 -16.19 4.69 -2.78
N ASN A 28 -17.36 4.40 -3.36
CA ASN A 28 -18.25 3.34 -2.89
C ASN A 28 -17.59 1.96 -2.96
N PHE A 29 -16.82 1.69 -4.01
CA PHE A 29 -16.08 0.44 -4.15
C PHE A 29 -15.03 0.26 -3.05
N THR A 30 -14.27 1.31 -2.74
CA THR A 30 -13.25 1.25 -1.67
C THR A 30 -13.88 0.99 -0.30
N LYS A 31 -15.03 1.62 -0.03
CA LYS A 31 -15.80 1.41 1.20
C LYS A 31 -16.33 -0.03 1.28
N GLN A 32 -16.83 -0.59 0.17
CA GLN A 32 -17.31 -1.96 0.10
C GLN A 32 -16.18 -2.95 0.38
N VAL A 33 -15.03 -2.80 -0.30
CA VAL A 33 -13.83 -3.63 -0.06
C VAL A 33 -13.40 -3.58 1.41
N SER A 34 -13.35 -2.39 2.02
CA SER A 34 -13.03 -2.25 3.44
C SER A 34 -14.03 -3.00 4.33
N THR A 35 -15.31 -2.93 4.01
CA THR A 35 -16.39 -3.56 4.78
C THR A 35 -16.29 -5.08 4.69
N GLU A 36 -16.21 -5.63 3.48
CA GLU A 36 -16.12 -7.07 3.23
C GLU A 36 -14.86 -7.69 3.87
N LEU A 37 -13.71 -7.03 3.72
CA LEU A 37 -12.46 -7.52 4.31
C LEU A 37 -12.52 -7.52 5.84
N LYS A 38 -13.12 -6.51 6.47
CA LYS A 38 -13.29 -6.49 7.94
C LYS A 38 -14.26 -7.56 8.44
N LEU A 39 -15.33 -7.86 7.69
CA LEU A 39 -16.26 -8.93 8.03
C LEU A 39 -15.61 -10.31 7.89
N THR A 40 -14.82 -10.51 6.84
CA THR A 40 -14.13 -11.77 6.57
C THR A 40 -12.97 -12.01 7.54
N PHE A 41 -12.26 -10.95 7.91
CA PHE A 41 -11.06 -10.99 8.76
C PHE A 41 -11.18 -10.05 9.97
N PRO A 42 -12.09 -10.33 10.92
CA PRO A 42 -12.42 -9.40 12.02
C PRO A 42 -11.23 -9.10 12.95
N ASN A 43 -10.27 -10.00 13.04
CA ASN A 43 -9.08 -9.83 13.88
C ASN A 43 -7.92 -9.11 13.16
N MET A 44 -8.02 -8.90 11.84
CA MET A 44 -6.96 -8.27 11.06
C MET A 44 -7.04 -6.74 11.16
N LYS A 45 -5.93 -6.12 11.56
CA LYS A 45 -5.79 -4.67 11.60
C LYS A 45 -5.40 -4.12 10.22
N GLY A 46 -5.62 -2.82 9.99
CA GLY A 46 -5.20 -2.14 8.76
C GLY A 46 -6.19 -2.25 7.59
N LEU A 47 -7.41 -2.74 7.81
CA LEU A 47 -8.42 -2.87 6.75
C LEU A 47 -9.41 -1.68 6.69
N SER A 48 -9.05 -0.52 7.23
CA SER A 48 -9.89 0.68 7.15
C SER A 48 -9.92 1.25 5.74
N GLU A 49 -11.04 1.87 5.34
CA GLU A 49 -11.19 2.51 4.04
C GLU A 49 -10.03 3.45 3.70
N ARG A 50 -9.59 4.27 4.67
CA ARG A 50 -8.41 5.13 4.53
C ARG A 50 -7.16 4.32 4.19
N ASN A 51 -6.90 3.22 4.89
CA ASN A 51 -5.72 2.41 4.63
C ASN A 51 -5.82 1.68 3.28
N ILE A 52 -7.01 1.25 2.86
CA ILE A 52 -7.23 0.68 1.52
C ILE A 52 -6.91 1.70 0.42
N ARG A 53 -7.28 2.98 0.60
CA ARG A 53 -6.85 4.06 -0.33
C ARG A 53 -5.34 4.20 -0.36
N SER A 54 -4.67 4.12 0.79
CA SER A 54 -3.21 4.14 0.85
C SER A 54 -2.57 2.92 0.18
N MET A 55 -3.18 1.74 0.26
CA MET A 55 -2.73 0.54 -0.49
C MET A 55 -2.82 0.77 -2.00
N ARG A 56 -3.90 1.39 -2.48
CA ARG A 56 -4.03 1.78 -3.89
C ARG A 56 -2.90 2.71 -4.32
N LEU A 57 -2.65 3.78 -3.56
CA LEU A 57 -1.54 4.71 -3.84
C LEU A 57 -0.21 3.98 -3.84
N PHE A 58 0.03 3.11 -2.86
CA PHE A 58 1.24 2.29 -2.79
C PHE A 58 1.45 1.43 -4.04
N TYR A 59 0.39 0.81 -4.55
CA TYR A 59 0.46 0.06 -5.81
C TYR A 59 0.80 0.98 -7.00
N GLU A 60 0.04 2.05 -7.20
CA GLU A 60 0.20 2.98 -8.33
C GLU A 60 1.60 3.63 -8.36
N GLU A 61 2.21 3.83 -7.20
CA GLU A 61 3.55 4.39 -7.09
C GLU A 61 4.66 3.41 -7.50
N ASN A 62 4.46 2.12 -7.22
CA ASN A 62 5.50 1.10 -7.33
C ASN A 62 5.30 0.11 -8.49
N VAL A 63 4.13 0.09 -9.14
CA VAL A 63 3.82 -0.89 -10.21
C VAL A 63 4.80 -0.86 -11.37
N GLU A 64 5.30 0.31 -11.73
CA GLU A 64 6.26 0.51 -12.84
C GLU A 64 7.73 0.26 -12.44
N ASP A 65 8.01 -0.10 -11.19
CA ASP A 65 9.37 -0.26 -10.67
C ASP A 65 9.67 -1.71 -10.30
N GLU A 66 10.31 -2.46 -11.20
CA GLU A 66 10.61 -3.89 -10.99
C GLU A 66 11.40 -4.19 -9.70
N LYS A 67 12.13 -3.19 -9.16
CA LYS A 67 12.94 -3.33 -7.95
C LYS A 67 12.16 -3.05 -6.66
N TRP A 68 10.91 -2.60 -6.73
CA TRP A 68 10.14 -2.19 -5.54
C TRP A 68 10.07 -3.31 -4.49
N GLN A 69 9.97 -4.57 -4.91
CA GLN A 69 9.88 -5.72 -4.00
C GLN A 69 11.15 -5.89 -3.15
N GLN A 70 12.32 -5.59 -3.71
CA GLN A 70 13.59 -5.80 -3.03
C GLN A 70 13.91 -4.70 -2.01
N LEU A 71 13.32 -3.51 -2.20
CA LEU A 71 13.65 -2.30 -1.45
C LEU A 71 12.49 -1.88 -0.53
N VAL A 72 11.32 -1.69 -1.13
CA VAL A 72 10.13 -1.12 -0.49
C VAL A 72 9.40 -2.15 0.38
N ALA A 73 9.42 -3.44 -0.03
CA ALA A 73 8.80 -4.52 0.76
C ALA A 73 9.60 -4.91 2.02
N LYS A 74 10.80 -4.36 2.19
CA LYS A 74 11.63 -4.50 3.40
C LYS A 74 11.43 -3.35 4.39
N LEU A 75 10.60 -2.36 4.05
CA LEU A 75 10.25 -1.29 4.96
C LEU A 75 8.94 -1.61 5.70
N PRO A 76 8.83 -1.25 6.99
CA PRO A 76 7.55 -1.31 7.69
C PRO A 76 6.48 -0.49 6.97
N TRP A 77 5.23 -0.95 6.99
CA TRP A 77 4.12 -0.28 6.29
C TRP A 77 4.01 1.21 6.60
N GLY A 78 4.19 1.60 7.87
CA GLY A 78 4.17 3.01 8.28
C GLY A 78 5.24 3.86 7.61
N HIS A 79 6.44 3.33 7.38
CA HIS A 79 7.51 4.06 6.66
C HIS A 79 7.16 4.24 5.19
N ASN A 80 6.60 3.21 4.55
CA ASN A 80 6.10 3.30 3.18
C ASN A 80 5.05 4.41 3.04
N LEU A 81 4.10 4.49 3.98
CA LEU A 81 3.12 5.58 4.03
C LEU A 81 3.76 6.94 4.21
N LEU A 82 4.69 7.08 5.16
CA LEU A 82 5.35 8.35 5.44
C LEU A 82 6.12 8.87 4.22
N LEU A 83 6.82 8.00 3.49
CA LEU A 83 7.56 8.39 2.28
C LEU A 83 6.61 8.87 1.18
N ILE A 84 5.49 8.18 0.97
CA ILE A 84 4.44 8.58 0.01
C ILE A 84 3.80 9.92 0.41
N GLU A 85 3.51 10.10 1.70
CA GLU A 85 2.85 11.30 2.21
C GLU A 85 3.77 12.54 2.18
N LYS A 86 5.03 12.39 2.61
CA LYS A 86 5.95 13.51 2.86
C LYS A 86 6.76 13.92 1.63
N ILE A 87 7.14 12.98 0.77
CA ILE A 87 7.97 13.27 -0.40
C ILE A 87 7.07 13.25 -1.62
N LYS A 88 6.62 14.40 -2.13
CA LYS A 88 5.69 14.45 -3.27
C LYS A 88 6.35 14.13 -4.61
N ASP A 89 7.62 14.46 -4.76
CA ASP A 89 8.40 14.14 -5.95
C ASP A 89 8.70 12.64 -6.01
N LYS A 90 8.25 11.98 -7.09
CA LYS A 90 8.41 10.53 -7.27
C LYS A 90 9.87 10.13 -7.46
N GLY A 91 10.68 10.96 -8.13
CA GLY A 91 12.11 10.70 -8.33
C GLY A 91 12.89 10.77 -7.01
N ILE A 92 12.66 11.81 -6.22
CA ILE A 92 13.28 11.96 -4.89
C ILE A 92 12.82 10.82 -3.96
N ARG A 93 11.53 10.48 -3.98
CA ARG A 93 11.01 9.38 -3.15
C ARG A 93 11.68 8.05 -3.51
N LYS A 94 11.86 7.77 -4.81
CA LYS A 94 12.61 6.61 -5.31
C LYS A 94 14.01 6.58 -4.76
N ILE A 95 14.78 7.66 -4.86
CA ILE A 95 16.15 7.75 -4.32
C ILE A 95 16.18 7.37 -2.84
N ASN A 96 15.22 7.85 -2.04
CA ASN A 96 15.18 7.53 -0.61
C ASN A 96 14.90 6.05 -0.33
N PHE A 97 14.17 5.33 -1.20
CA PHE A 97 14.03 3.87 -1.09
C PHE A 97 15.33 3.09 -1.35
N TYR A 98 16.33 3.69 -2.03
CA TYR A 98 17.63 3.07 -2.33
C TYR A 98 18.69 3.30 -1.25
N HIS A 99 18.45 4.20 -0.28
CA HIS A 99 19.46 4.63 0.70
C HIS A 99 19.07 4.32 2.16
N ILE A 100 17.97 3.57 2.37
CA ILE A 100 17.55 3.02 3.67
C ILE A 100 17.85 1.53 3.68
#